data_AF-A0A966YUY7-F1
#
_entry.id   AF-A0A966YUY7-F1
#
_cell.length_a   1.000
_cell.length_b   1.000
_cell.length_c   1.000
_cell.angle_alpha   90.00
_cell.angle_beta   90.00
_cell.angle_gamma   90.00
#
_symmetry.space_group_name_H-M   'P 1'
#
loop_
_entity.id
_entity.type
_entity.pdbx_description
1 polymer ?
#
loop_
_entity_poly.entity_id
_entity_poly.type
_entity_poly.pdbx_seq_one_letter_code
_entity_poly.pdbx_strand_id
1 'polypeptide(L)'
;MRQVACLSENGRLLVFPLDELKRLPTGGKGVILMGLDAKEHLRCAIAFGAAGISYSGLGRAGKPTDTLLDAKTLKGFAGNRARKGHLVDPRLKEARLKAINN
;
A
#
# COMPACT_ATOMS: atom_id res chain seq x y z
N MET A 1 2.22 16.72 2.13
CA MET A 1 2.74 15.62 2.99
C MET A 1 2.88 14.37 2.15
N ARG A 2 3.99 13.64 2.27
CA ARG A 2 4.25 12.41 1.51
C ARG A 2 3.87 11.21 2.39
N GLN A 3 3.12 10.27 1.83
CA GLN A 3 2.66 9.08 2.52
C GLN A 3 3.24 7.84 1.85
N VAL A 4 3.25 6.73 2.56
CA VAL A 4 3.63 5.41 2.06
C VAL A 4 2.39 4.53 2.06
N ALA A 5 2.13 3.89 0.92
CA ALA A 5 1.11 2.86 0.80
C ALA A 5 1.79 1.49 0.68
N CYS A 6 1.40 0.56 1.53
CA CYS A 6 1.89 -0.82 1.54
C CYS A 6 0.73 -1.77 1.24
N LEU A 7 0.91 -2.62 0.23
CA LEU A 7 -0.06 -3.60 -0.20
C LEU A 7 0.47 -5.01 0.09
N SER A 8 -0.34 -5.79 0.79
CA SER A 8 -0.08 -7.19 1.08
C SER A 8 -0.54 -8.10 -0.08
N GLU A 9 -0.01 -9.32 -0.15
CA GLU A 9 -0.46 -10.28 -1.15
C GLU A 9 -1.93 -10.66 -1.03
N ASN A 10 -2.49 -10.66 0.17
CA ASN A 10 -3.90 -10.94 0.45
C ASN A 10 -4.83 -9.73 0.23
N GLY A 11 -4.32 -8.62 -0.30
CA GLY A 11 -5.13 -7.44 -0.63
C GLY A 11 -5.44 -6.55 0.57
N ARG A 12 -4.55 -6.50 1.58
CA ARG A 12 -4.62 -5.50 2.65
C ARG A 12 -3.76 -4.30 2.30
N LEU A 13 -4.27 -3.10 2.55
CA LEU A 13 -3.59 -1.83 2.36
C LEU A 13 -3.39 -1.14 3.71
N LEU A 14 -2.16 -0.70 3.94
CA LEU A 14 -1.79 0.19 5.04
C LEU A 14 -1.21 1.46 4.47
N VAL A 15 -1.70 2.60 4.96
CA VAL A 15 -1.16 3.93 4.64
C VAL A 15 -0.60 4.57 5.91
N PHE A 16 0.61 5.12 5.83
CA PHE A 16 1.21 5.88 6.94
C PHE A 16 2.09 7.02 6.42
N PRO A 17 2.37 8.06 7.22
CA PRO A 17 3.28 9.15 6.86
C PRO A 17 4.69 8.64 6.55
N LEU A 18 5.33 9.18 5.50
CA LEU A 18 6.70 8.80 5.14
C LEU A 18 7.70 9.06 6.29
N ASP A 19 7.42 10.05 7.12
CA ASP A 19 8.25 10.45 8.26
C ASP A 19 8.31 9.39 9.38
N GLU A 20 7.40 8.40 9.40
CA GLU A 20 7.49 7.25 10.32
C GLU A 20 8.61 6.26 9.94
N LEU A 21 9.19 6.37 8.73
CA LEU A 21 10.33 5.58 8.31
C LEU A 21 11.63 6.17 8.84
N LYS A 22 12.20 5.49 9.84
CA LYS A 22 13.52 5.82 10.36
C LYS A 22 14.58 5.61 9.27
N ARG A 23 15.40 6.65 9.01
CA ARG A 23 16.60 6.53 8.18
C ARG A 23 17.64 5.68 8.90
N LEU A 24 18.23 4.72 8.19
CA LEU A 24 19.28 3.84 8.70
C LEU A 24 20.58 4.10 7.91
N PRO A 25 21.36 5.16 8.26
CA PRO A 25 22.55 5.55 7.50
C PRO A 25 23.68 4.52 7.55
N THR A 26 23.74 3.74 8.62
CA THR A 26 24.73 2.66 8.81
C THR A 26 24.24 1.31 8.31
N GLY A 27 23.08 1.26 7.63
CA GLY A 27 22.45 0.02 7.20
C GLY A 27 21.84 -0.80 8.35
N GLY A 28 21.52 -2.08 8.08
CA GLY A 28 20.93 -3.02 9.03
C GLY A 28 19.85 -3.89 8.39
N LYS A 29 19.03 -4.58 9.21
CA LYS A 29 17.92 -5.43 8.75
C LYS A 29 16.77 -4.68 8.07
N GLY A 30 16.81 -3.35 8.04
CA GLY A 30 15.74 -2.50 7.54
C GLY A 30 14.67 -2.20 8.61
N VAL A 31 13.54 -1.66 8.15
CA VAL A 31 12.37 -1.34 8.99
C VAL A 31 11.15 -2.12 8.51
N ILE A 32 10.27 -2.47 9.46
CA ILE A 32 9.00 -3.12 9.12
C ILE A 32 8.05 -2.05 8.57
N LEU A 33 7.55 -2.29 7.35
CA LEU A 33 6.55 -1.44 6.70
C LEU A 33 5.13 -1.82 7.13
N MET A 34 4.81 -3.11 7.06
CA MET A 34 3.48 -3.68 7.31
C MET A 34 3.64 -5.03 8.01
N GLY A 35 2.69 -5.35 8.89
CA GLY A 35 2.53 -6.69 9.44
C GLY A 35 1.87 -7.60 8.42
N LEU A 36 2.44 -8.79 8.21
CA LEU A 36 1.94 -9.77 7.25
C LEU A 36 1.51 -11.04 8.00
N ASP A 37 0.59 -11.80 7.41
CA ASP A 37 0.25 -13.13 7.88
C ASP A 37 1.37 -14.14 7.57
N ALA A 38 1.32 -15.32 8.20
CA ALA A 38 2.33 -16.35 7.96
C ALA A 38 2.32 -16.78 6.49
N LYS A 39 3.50 -16.82 5.86
CA LYS A 39 3.71 -17.11 4.42
C LYS A 39 3.12 -16.07 3.45
N GLU A 40 2.68 -14.92 3.95
CA GLU A 40 2.28 -13.79 3.11
C GLU A 40 3.50 -12.92 2.82
N HIS A 41 3.61 -12.43 1.58
CA HIS A 41 4.63 -11.44 1.22
C HIS A 41 4.03 -10.04 1.05
N LEU A 42 4.92 -9.05 1.17
CA LEU A 42 4.60 -7.68 0.79
C LEU A 42 4.58 -7.60 -0.74
N ARG A 43 3.42 -7.27 -1.31
CA ARG A 43 3.23 -7.22 -2.76
C ARG A 43 3.77 -5.93 -3.36
N CYS A 44 3.55 -4.79 -2.70
CA CYS A 44 3.97 -3.49 -3.20
C CYS A 44 4.15 -2.49 -2.05
N ALA A 45 5.10 -1.56 -2.19
CA ALA A 45 5.18 -0.37 -1.35
C ALA A 45 5.60 0.83 -2.19
N ILE A 46 4.82 1.92 -2.13
CA ILE A 46 5.10 3.15 -2.88
C ILE A 46 4.96 4.38 -1.99
N ALA A 47 5.77 5.39 -2.26
CA ALA A 47 5.54 6.74 -1.74
C ALA A 47 4.60 7.49 -2.69
N PHE A 48 3.64 8.23 -2.15
CA PHE A 48 2.68 9.00 -2.94
C PHE A 48 2.38 10.37 -2.31
N GLY A 49 1.88 11.28 -3.15
CA GLY A 49 1.55 12.65 -2.79
C GLY A 49 0.04 12.90 -2.69
N ALA A 50 -0.38 14.15 -2.82
CA ALA A 50 -1.80 14.53 -2.70
C ALA A 50 -2.70 13.96 -3.81
N ALA A 51 -2.14 13.65 -4.98
CA ALA A 51 -2.88 13.10 -6.13
C ALA A 51 -3.34 11.64 -5.95
N GLY A 52 -2.93 10.96 -4.87
CA GLY A 52 -3.37 9.61 -4.55
C GLY A 52 -2.62 8.52 -5.33
N ILE A 53 -3.25 7.34 -5.43
CA ILE A 53 -2.66 6.15 -6.05
C ILE A 53 -3.67 5.45 -6.96
N SER A 54 -3.18 4.86 -8.05
CA SER A 54 -3.93 3.87 -8.84
C SER A 54 -3.72 2.49 -8.23
N TYR A 55 -4.81 1.75 -8.08
CA TYR A 55 -4.86 0.36 -7.64
C TYR A 55 -5.37 -0.49 -8.80
N SER A 56 -4.47 -1.31 -9.35
CA SER A 56 -4.72 -2.06 -10.58
C SER A 56 -4.45 -3.55 -10.40
N GLY A 57 -5.04 -4.40 -11.23
CA GLY A 57 -4.84 -5.85 -11.20
C GLY A 57 -5.96 -6.60 -11.91
N LEU A 58 -6.04 -7.91 -11.67
CA LEU A 58 -7.06 -8.78 -12.26
C LEU A 58 -8.21 -8.96 -11.27
N GLY A 59 -9.39 -8.44 -11.63
CA GLY A 59 -10.61 -8.53 -10.83
C GLY A 59 -11.34 -9.87 -10.97
N ARG A 60 -12.66 -9.83 -10.73
CA ARG A 60 -13.52 -11.01 -10.91
C ARG A 60 -13.47 -11.49 -12.37
N ALA A 61 -13.42 -12.80 -12.55
CA ALA A 61 -13.28 -13.46 -13.86
C ALA A 61 -12.01 -13.08 -14.65
N GLY A 62 -10.97 -12.56 -14.00
CA GLY A 62 -9.70 -12.23 -14.65
C GLY A 62 -9.73 -10.94 -15.48
N LYS A 63 -10.76 -10.10 -15.34
CA LYS A 63 -10.85 -8.83 -16.05
C LYS A 63 -9.83 -7.82 -15.49
N PRO A 64 -9.00 -7.19 -16.33
CA PRO A 64 -8.18 -6.07 -15.90
C PRO A 64 -9.06 -4.98 -15.27
N THR A 65 -8.70 -4.58 -14.06
CA THR A 65 -9.40 -3.54 -13.29
C THR A 65 -8.36 -2.54 -12.84
N ASP A 66 -8.67 -1.26 -13.00
CA ASP A 66 -7.90 -0.14 -12.46
C ASP A 66 -8.88 0.77 -11.70
N THR A 67 -8.48 1.20 -10.52
CA THR A 67 -9.31 2.02 -9.64
C THR A 67 -8.45 3.09 -8.99
N LEU A 68 -8.94 4.32 -9.04
CA LEU A 68 -8.32 5.45 -8.38
C LEU A 68 -8.67 5.41 -6.89
N LEU A 69 -7.64 5.40 -6.03
CA LEU A 69 -7.79 5.63 -4.60
C LEU A 69 -7.37 7.07 -4.32
N ASP A 70 -8.37 7.94 -4.16
CA ASP A 70 -8.16 9.34 -3.82
C ASP A 70 -7.70 9.53 -2.37
N ALA A 71 -7.28 10.75 -2.02
CA ALA A 71 -6.80 11.04 -0.67
C ALA A 71 -7.86 10.79 0.42
N LYS A 72 -9.16 10.91 0.10
CA LYS A 72 -10.26 10.64 1.05
C LYS A 72 -10.39 9.15 1.33
N THR A 73 -10.34 8.32 0.29
CA THR A 73 -10.40 6.86 0.39
C THR A 73 -9.16 6.33 1.12
N LEU A 74 -7.98 6.87 0.80
CA LEU A 74 -6.71 6.47 1.43
C LEU A 74 -6.66 6.77 2.93
N LYS A 75 -7.39 7.77 3.44
CA LYS A 75 -7.53 8.01 4.88
C LYS A 75 -8.20 6.84 5.60
N GLY A 76 -9.09 6.09 4.94
CA GLY A 76 -9.69 4.88 5.51
C GLY A 76 -8.71 3.73 5.71
N PHE A 77 -7.53 3.80 5.08
CA PHE A 77 -6.45 2.83 5.21
C PHE A 77 -5.29 3.34 6.08
N ALA A 78 -5.45 4.54 6.67
CA ALA A 78 -4.44 5.14 7.52
C ALA A 78 -4.31 4.37 8.84
N GLY A 79 -3.08 4.07 9.25
CA GLY A 79 -2.80 3.44 10.54
C GLY A 79 -1.31 3.44 10.85
N ASN A 80 -0.96 3.12 12.10
CA ASN A 80 0.44 3.08 12.52
C ASN A 80 1.25 2.10 11.67
N ARG A 81 2.51 2.44 11.38
CA ARG A 81 3.44 1.53 10.70
C ARG A 81 3.53 0.16 11.39
N ALA A 82 3.83 -0.87 10.60
CA ALA A 82 3.95 -2.27 11.04
C ALA A 82 2.63 -2.94 11.48
N ARG A 83 1.47 -2.30 11.28
CA ARG A 83 0.16 -2.94 11.39
C ARG A 83 -0.20 -3.70 10.10
N LYS A 84 -1.26 -4.51 10.13
CA LYS A 84 -1.70 -5.32 8.98
C LYS A 84 -2.47 -4.54 7.91
N GLY A 85 -2.93 -3.33 8.20
CA GLY A 85 -3.81 -2.58 7.30
C GLY A 85 -5.22 -3.19 7.16
N HIS A 86 -5.98 -2.64 6.22
CA HIS A 86 -7.39 -2.99 5.97
C HIS A 86 -7.56 -3.60 4.59
N LEU A 87 -8.56 -4.47 4.42
CA LEU A 87 -8.85 -5.07 3.12
C LEU A 87 -9.29 -4.01 2.12
N VAL A 88 -8.72 -4.05 0.92
CA VAL A 88 -9.15 -3.24 -0.22
C VAL A 88 -10.21 -4.00 -1.01
N ASP A 89 -11.26 -3.29 -1.39
CA ASP A 89 -12.32 -3.77 -2.28
C ASP A 89 -12.33 -2.92 -3.56
N PRO A 90 -12.35 -3.49 -4.77
CA PRO A 90 -12.33 -4.93 -5.08
C PRO A 90 -11.02 -5.63 -4.72
N ARG A 91 -11.07 -6.92 -4.36
CA ARG A 91 -9.85 -7.74 -4.29
C ARG A 91 -9.35 -8.05 -5.70
N LEU A 92 -8.15 -7.57 -6.03
CA LEU A 92 -7.50 -7.85 -7.30
C LEU A 92 -6.39 -8.89 -7.13
N LYS A 93 -6.37 -9.89 -8.01
CA LYS A 93 -5.20 -10.75 -8.21
C LYS A 93 -4.10 -9.93 -8.88
N GLU A 94 -2.85 -10.24 -8.56
CA GLU A 94 -1.69 -9.55 -9.11
C GLU A 94 -1.71 -8.03 -8.90
N ALA A 95 -2.30 -7.60 -7.79
CA ALA A 95 -2.55 -6.20 -7.54
C ALA A 95 -1.27 -5.33 -7.52
N ARG A 96 -1.34 -4.13 -8.08
CA ARG A 96 -0.22 -3.19 -8.16
C ARG A 96 -0.68 -1.81 -7.76
N LEU A 97 0.20 -1.08 -7.08
CA LEU A 97 0.01 0.32 -6.77
C LEU A 97 0.89 1.17 -7.69
N LYS A 98 0.34 2.27 -8.18
CA LYS A 98 1.09 3.29 -8.91
C LYS A 98 0.80 4.67 -8.31
N ALA A 99 1.84 5.40 -7.94
CA ALA A 99 1.68 6.78 -7.51
C ALA A 99 1.23 7.63 -8.71
N ILE A 100 0.24 8.48 -8.50
CA ILE A 100 -0.19 9.44 -9.50
C ILE A 100 0.64 10.69 -9.26
N ASN A 101 1.45 11.03 -10.25
CA ASN A 101 2.23 12.26 -10.25
C ASN A 101 1.50 13.19 -11.22
N ASN A 102 0.95 14.28 -10.69
CA ASN A 102 0.59 15.45 -11.51
C ASN A 102 1.86 16.23 -11.86
#